data_AF-A0A4Y3RLI6-F1
#
_entry.id   AF-A0A4Y3RLI6-F1
#
_cell.length_a   1.000
_cell.length_b   1.000
_cell.length_c   1.000
_cell.angle_alpha   90.00
_cell.angle_beta   90.00
_cell.angle_gamma   90.00
#
_symmetry.space_group_name_H-M   'P 1'
#
loop_
_entity.id
_entity.type
_entity.pdbx_description
1 polymer ?
#
loop_
_entity_poly.entity_id
_entity_poly.type
_entity_poly.pdbx_seq_one_letter_code
_entity_poly.pdbx_strand_id
1 'polypeptide(L)'
;MATKKYTVTLPEELAEEIRREVGQGGFSAYVTQAIQRQREQDRLGELVDWMETEFGPVTKEELAAAEAERQEIIRWHEERVARERAESDVPEERRADAA
;
A
#
# COMPACT_ATOMS: atom_id res chain seq x y z
N MET A 1 -7.08 15.78 17.14
CA MET A 1 -8.24 14.92 17.45
C MET A 1 -8.27 14.66 18.95
N ALA A 2 -9.44 14.63 19.57
CA ALA A 2 -9.56 14.29 20.99
C ALA A 2 -9.40 12.79 21.18
N THR A 3 -8.56 12.38 22.14
CA THR A 3 -8.38 10.97 22.51
C THR A 3 -9.25 10.66 23.74
N LYS A 4 -9.89 9.48 23.75
CA LYS A 4 -10.66 8.98 24.89
C LYS A 4 -10.05 7.66 25.34
N LYS A 5 -9.85 7.51 26.65
CA LYS A 5 -9.31 6.28 27.23
C LYS A 5 -10.40 5.20 27.24
N TYR A 6 -10.10 4.06 26.62
CA TYR A 6 -10.86 2.83 26.73
C TYR A 6 -9.99 1.78 27.43
N THR A 7 -10.59 0.97 28.31
CA THR A 7 -9.89 -0.14 28.97
C THR A 7 -10.30 -1.43 28.29
N VAL A 8 -9.33 -2.23 27.88
CA VAL A 8 -9.51 -3.55 27.28
C VAL A 8 -8.60 -4.55 27.97
N THR A 9 -9.04 -5.81 28.03
CA THR A 9 -8.22 -6.91 28.56
C THR A 9 -7.46 -7.54 27.41
N LEU A 10 -6.14 -7.71 27.59
CA LEU A 10 -5.23 -8.31 26.62
C LEU A 10 -4.46 -9.44 27.32
N PRO A 11 -4.03 -10.48 26.59
CA PRO A 11 -3.09 -11.45 27.12
C PRO A 11 -1.82 -10.76 27.61
N GLU A 12 -1.37 -11.11 28.81
CA GLU A 12 -0.20 -10.48 29.45
C GLU A 12 1.06 -10.67 28.62
N GLU A 13 1.30 -11.89 28.13
CA GLU A 13 2.46 -12.23 27.31
C GLU A 13 2.55 -11.34 26.07
N LEU A 14 1.44 -11.17 25.34
CA LEU A 14 1.36 -10.32 24.16
C LEU A 14 1.58 -8.84 24.49
N ALA A 15 0.98 -8.35 25.58
CA ALA A 15 1.13 -6.96 25.98
C ALA A 15 2.58 -6.63 26.35
N GLU A 16 3.26 -7.54 27.04
CA GLU A 16 4.67 -7.37 27.41
C GLU A 16 5.62 -7.53 26.21
N GLU A 17 5.33 -8.43 25.28
CA GLU A 17 6.07 -8.55 24.02
C GLU A 17 6.04 -7.23 23.23
N ILE A 18 4.84 -6.69 22.98
CA ILE A 18 4.66 -5.42 22.29
C ILE A 18 5.37 -4.29 23.04
N ARG A 19 5.26 -4.23 24.38
CA ARG A 19 5.96 -3.20 25.19
C ARG A 19 7.47 -3.26 25.03
N ARG A 20 8.06 -4.45 24.92
CA ARG A 20 9.50 -4.62 24.67
C ARG A 20 9.90 -4.12 23.28
N GLU A 21 9.07 -4.37 22.26
CA GLU A 21 9.34 -3.94 20.89
C GLU A 21 9.23 -2.42 20.70
N VAL A 22 8.16 -1.82 21.23
CA VAL A 22 7.82 -0.41 20.96
C VAL A 22 8.41 0.57 21.99
N GLY A 23 8.91 0.05 23.11
CA GLY A 23 9.49 0.83 24.19
C GLY A 23 8.48 1.63 25.03
N GLN A 24 9.01 2.40 25.99
CA GLN A 24 8.21 3.14 26.94
C GLN A 24 7.39 4.24 26.26
N GLY A 25 6.07 4.21 26.44
CA GLY A 25 5.13 5.19 25.85
C GLY A 25 4.68 4.88 24.42
N GLY A 26 5.30 3.92 23.73
CA GLY A 26 4.92 3.51 22.36
C GLY A 26 3.69 2.60 22.29
N PHE A 27 3.32 1.95 23.40
CA PHE A 27 2.25 0.94 23.43
C PHE A 27 0.90 1.46 22.93
N SER A 28 0.49 2.65 23.37
CA SER A 28 -0.80 3.23 22.93
C SER A 28 -0.79 3.59 21.44
N ALA A 29 0.34 4.04 20.90
CA ALA A 29 0.47 4.37 19.49
C ALA A 29 0.41 3.11 18.63
N TYR A 30 1.13 2.06 19.05
CA TYR A 30 1.08 0.75 18.41
C TYR A 30 -0.33 0.18 18.35
N VAL A 31 -1.04 0.15 19.49
CA VAL A 31 -2.42 -0.35 19.55
C VAL A 31 -3.35 0.47 18.66
N THR A 32 -3.16 1.80 18.63
CA THR A 32 -3.97 2.67 17.75
C THR A 32 -3.75 2.32 16.28
N GLN A 33 -2.49 2.16 15.86
CA GLN A 33 -2.16 1.79 14.47
C GLN A 33 -2.66 0.39 14.11
N ALA A 34 -2.53 -0.57 15.03
CA ALA A 34 -3.03 -1.93 14.84
C ALA A 34 -4.55 -1.94 14.64
N ILE A 35 -5.30 -1.20 15.47
CA ILE A 35 -6.77 -1.07 15.34
C ILE A 35 -7.15 -0.38 14.02
N GLN A 36 -6.42 0.68 13.63
CA GLN A 36 -6.67 1.36 12.35
C GLN A 36 -6.45 0.42 11.17
N ARG A 37 -5.35 -0.32 11.17
CA ARG A 37 -5.02 -1.29 10.13
C ARG A 37 -6.03 -2.43 10.09
N GLN A 38 -6.44 -2.95 11.24
CA GLN A 38 -7.46 -4.00 11.31
C GLN A 38 -8.78 -3.50 10.71
N ARG A 39 -9.24 -2.31 11.11
CA ARG A 39 -10.48 -1.73 10.59
C ARG A 39 -10.43 -1.49 9.08
N GLU A 40 -9.27 -1.07 8.56
CA GLU A 40 -9.08 -0.92 7.12
C GLU A 40 -9.18 -2.27 6.41
N GLN A 41 -8.54 -3.32 6.94
CA GLN A 41 -8.63 -4.68 6.39
C GLN A 41 -10.06 -5.23 6.46
N ASP A 42 -10.77 -5.03 7.57
CA ASP A 42 -12.18 -5.47 7.72
C ASP A 42 -13.04 -4.82 6.63
N ARG A 43 -12.88 -3.51 6.40
CA ARG A 43 -13.63 -2.78 5.36
C ARG A 43 -13.27 -3.24 3.95
N LEU A 44 -12.00 -3.60 3.70
CA LEU A 44 -11.58 -4.18 2.42
C LEU A 44 -12.19 -5.58 2.24
N GLY A 45 -12.25 -6.38 3.30
CA GLY A 45 -12.92 -7.68 3.30
C GLY A 45 -14.41 -7.55 2.96
N GLU A 46 -15.12 -6.65 3.63
CA GLU A 46 -16.54 -6.35 3.33
C GLU A 46 -16.77 -5.96 1.86
N LEU A 47 -15.83 -5.18 1.29
CA LEU A 47 -15.90 -4.80 -0.13
C LEU A 47 -15.68 -6.00 -1.04
N VAL A 48 -14.68 -6.83 -0.76
CA VAL A 48 -14.39 -8.05 -1.52
C VAL A 48 -15.58 -9.00 -1.47
N ASP A 49 -16.15 -9.24 -0.28
CA ASP A 49 -17.33 -10.10 -0.10
C ASP A 49 -18.52 -9.60 -0.94
N TRP A 50 -18.74 -8.28 -0.98
CA TRP A 50 -19.78 -7.69 -1.83
C TRP A 50 -19.50 -7.92 -3.32
N MET A 51 -18.26 -7.74 -3.76
CA MET A 51 -17.87 -7.97 -5.15
C MET A 51 -18.01 -9.45 -5.54
N GLU A 52 -17.60 -10.37 -4.68
CA GLU A 52 -17.74 -11.82 -4.93
C GLU A 52 -19.21 -12.25 -4.94
N THR A 53 -20.07 -11.59 -4.13
CA THR A 53 -21.51 -11.84 -4.16
C THR A 53 -22.14 -11.43 -5.48
N GLU A 54 -21.73 -10.29 -6.04
CA GLU A 54 -22.31 -9.76 -7.29
C GLU A 54 -21.74 -10.42 -8.55
N PHE A 55 -20.42 -10.66 -8.58
CA PHE A 55 -19.69 -11.09 -9.78
C PHE A 55 -19.19 -12.54 -9.72
N GLY A 56 -19.24 -13.18 -8.55
CA GLY A 56 -18.61 -14.48 -8.30
C GLY A 56 -17.13 -14.37 -7.90
N PRO A 57 -16.54 -15.49 -7.43
CA PRO A 57 -15.13 -15.51 -7.04
C PRO A 57 -14.21 -15.36 -8.26
N VAL A 58 -13.09 -14.66 -8.07
CA VAL A 58 -12.11 -14.44 -9.15
C VAL A 58 -11.40 -15.74 -9.49
N THR A 59 -11.42 -16.12 -10.77
CA THR A 59 -10.73 -17.33 -11.25
C THR A 59 -9.22 -17.11 -11.39
N LYS A 60 -8.45 -18.20 -11.40
CA LYS A 60 -6.99 -18.14 -11.56
C LYS A 60 -6.60 -17.61 -12.94
N GLU A 61 -7.41 -17.93 -13.94
CA GLU A 61 -7.25 -17.51 -15.32
C GLU A 61 -7.45 -15.99 -15.45
N GLU A 62 -8.49 -15.44 -14.80
CA GLU A 62 -8.73 -13.99 -14.76
C GLU A 62 -7.61 -13.25 -14.02
N LEU A 63 -7.15 -13.78 -12.88
CA LEU A 63 -6.00 -13.20 -12.16
C LEU A 63 -4.73 -13.20 -13.00
N ALA A 64 -4.46 -14.28 -13.74
CA ALA A 64 -3.29 -14.38 -14.60
C ALA A 64 -3.35 -13.39 -15.77
N ALA A 65 -4.53 -13.22 -16.37
CA ALA A 65 -4.75 -12.23 -17.42
C ALA A 65 -4.55 -10.79 -16.91
N ALA A 66 -5.13 -10.46 -15.75
CA ALA A 66 -4.98 -9.15 -15.13
C ALA A 66 -3.52 -8.84 -14.75
N GLU A 67 -2.76 -9.82 -14.23
CA GLU A 67 -1.36 -9.62 -13.92
C GLU A 67 -0.51 -9.44 -15.19
N ALA A 68 -0.81 -10.16 -16.28
CA ALA A 68 -0.13 -9.95 -17.56
C ALA A 68 -0.34 -8.53 -18.09
N GLU A 69 -1.59 -8.04 -18.07
CA GLU A 69 -1.93 -6.66 -18.46
C GLU A 69 -1.21 -5.64 -17.57
N ARG A 70 -1.21 -5.85 -16.24
CA ARG A 70 -0.50 -4.98 -15.30
C ARG A 70 0.99 -4.88 -15.61
N GLN A 71 1.65 -5.99 -15.93
CA GLN A 71 3.07 -6.00 -16.28
C GLN A 71 3.35 -5.27 -17.60
N GLU A 72 2.45 -5.36 -18.58
CA GLU A 72 2.54 -4.57 -19.81
C GLU A 72 2.44 -3.06 -19.53
N ILE A 73 1.49 -2.65 -18.69
CA ILE A 73 1.32 -1.25 -18.28
C ILE A 73 2.58 -0.73 -17.57
N ILE A 74 3.14 -1.51 -16.64
CA ILE A 74 4.35 -1.13 -15.90
C ILE A 74 5.51 -0.91 -16.88
N ARG A 75 5.78 -1.86 -17.77
CA ARG A 75 6.84 -1.76 -18.78
C ARG A 75 6.66 -0.55 -19.68
N TRP A 76 5.44 -0.30 -20.16
CA TRP A 76 5.15 0.90 -20.95
C TRP A 76 5.50 2.19 -20.18
N HIS A 77 5.16 2.22 -18.88
CA HIS A 77 5.45 3.38 -18.03
C HIS A 77 6.95 3.55 -17.78
N GLU A 78 7.69 2.47 -17.59
CA GLU A 78 9.15 2.51 -17.43
C GLU A 78 9.85 3.00 -18.69
N GLU A 79 9.45 2.53 -19.87
CA GLU A 79 10.00 2.98 -21.16
C GLU A 79 9.70 4.46 -21.40
N ARG A 80 8.49 4.91 -21.05
CA ARG A 80 8.08 6.33 -21.08
C ARG A 80 8.99 7.18 -20.20
N VAL A 81 9.16 6.81 -18.94
CA VAL A 81 9.98 7.55 -17.97
C VAL A 81 11.45 7.56 -18.39
N ALA A 82 11.96 6.44 -18.93
CA ALA A 82 13.32 6.35 -19.45
C ALA A 82 13.54 7.27 -20.65
N ARG A 83 12.58 7.33 -21.58
CA ARG A 83 12.63 8.25 -22.73
C ARG A 83 12.63 9.72 -22.27
N GLU A 84 11.75 10.09 -21.35
CA GLU A 84 11.68 11.46 -20.82
C GLU A 84 12.99 11.87 -20.13
N ARG A 85 13.57 10.98 -19.31
CA ARG A 85 14.88 11.22 -18.68
C ARG A 85 15.99 11.38 -19.70
N ALA A 86 16.03 10.51 -20.70
CA ALA A 86 17.04 10.59 -21.77
C ALA A 86 16.91 11.88 -22.59
N GLU A 87 15.70 12.40 -22.76
CA GLU A 87 15.42 13.68 -23.45
C GLU A 87 15.77 14.90 -22.58
N SER A 88 15.60 14.81 -21.26
CA SER A 88 16.01 15.86 -20.32
C SER A 88 17.52 15.92 -20.07
N ASP A 89 18.23 14.79 -20.20
CA ASP A 89 19.68 14.69 -20.01
C ASP A 89 20.49 15.10 -21.26
N VAL A 90 19.83 15.59 -22.32
CA VAL A 90 20.51 16.15 -23.51
C VAL A 90 21.13 17.51 -23.15
N PRO A 91 22.48 17.67 -23.21
CA PRO A 91 23.14 18.93 -22.85
C PRO A 91 22.71 20.08 -23.79
N GLU A 92 22.45 21.25 -23.20
CA GLU A 92 21.93 22.46 -23.87
C GLU A 92 22.85 23.00 -24.99
N GLU A 93 24.13 22.60 -25.02
CA GLU A 93 25.11 23.06 -26.02
C GLU A 93 24.72 22.72 -27.47
N ARG A 94 23.94 21.65 -27.72
CA ARG A 94 23.44 21.34 -29.08
C ARG A 94 22.24 22.17 -29.53
N ARG A 95 21.67 23.03 -28.67
CA ARG A 95 20.60 23.97 -29.06
C ARG A 95 21.15 25.32 -29.53
N ALA A 96 22.41 25.64 -29.25
CA ALA A 96 23.04 26.91 -29.63
C ALA A 96 23.68 26.89 -31.04
N ASP A 97 24.01 25.71 -31.58
CA ASP A 97 24.65 25.57 -32.90
C ASP A 97 23.67 25.55 -34.09
N ALA A 98 22.37 25.85 -33.86
CA ALA A 98 21.31 25.83 -34.87
C ALA A 98 20.60 27.19 -35.09
N ALA A 99 21.18 28.30 -34.58
CA ALA A 99 20.68 29.66 -34.77
C ALA A 99 21.58 30.51 -35.68
#